data_AF-A0A101FQ40-F1
#
_entry.id   AF-A0A101FQ40-F1
#
_cell.length_a   1.000
_cell.length_b   1.000
_cell.length_c   1.000
_cell.angle_alpha   90.00
_cell.angle_beta   90.00
_cell.angle_gamma   90.00
#
_symmetry.space_group_name_H-M   'P 1'
#
loop_
_entity.id
_entity.type
_entity.pdbx_description
1 polymer ?
#
loop_
_entity_poly.entity_id
_entity_poly.type
_entity_poly.pdbx_seq_one_letter_code
_entity_poly.pdbx_strand_id
1 'polypeptide(L)'
;MAKVLLQVNIRTLRIASVDTGSAVAIGNNHFYDWQTLSKTNNGLGRLSGDRNSLADLAFRVDDPDLQDMFSHAWPTEPALRKLPE
;
A
#
# COMPACT_ATOMS: atom_id res chain seq x y z
N MET A 1 6.45 -15.65 40.06
CA MET A 1 7.40 -15.62 38.92
C MET A 1 7.84 -14.19 38.72
N ALA A 2 9.15 -13.92 38.69
CA ALA A 2 9.67 -12.57 38.50
C ALA A 2 9.48 -12.14 37.04
N LYS A 3 8.84 -10.99 36.82
CA LYS A 3 8.70 -10.38 35.49
C LYS A 3 10.02 -9.71 35.14
N VAL A 4 10.76 -10.30 34.21
CA VAL A 4 11.97 -9.66 33.65
C VAL A 4 11.52 -8.57 32.69
N LEU A 5 11.92 -7.33 32.96
CA LEU A 5 11.71 -6.19 32.08
C LEU A 5 13.00 -5.93 31.32
N LEU A 6 12.97 -6.14 30.01
CA LEU A 6 14.08 -5.81 29.12
C LEU A 6 13.94 -4.36 28.66
N GLN A 7 14.89 -3.52 29.05
CA GLN A 7 14.99 -2.15 28.58
C GLN A 7 16.02 -2.08 27.46
N VAL A 8 15.58 -1.66 26.27
CA VAL A 8 16.45 -1.46 25.09
C VAL A 8 16.59 0.05 24.87
N ASN A 9 17.82 0.56 24.86
CA ASN A 9 18.10 1.96 24.55
C ASN A 9 18.58 2.07 23.09
N ILE A 10 17.80 2.75 22.27
CA ILE A 10 18.16 3.04 20.88
C ILE A 10 18.70 4.47 20.83
N ARG A 11 20.01 4.64 20.62
CA ARG A 11 20.66 5.96 20.57
C ARG A 11 20.37 6.71 19.27
N THR A 12 20.27 6.00 18.16
CA THR A 12 19.93 6.60 16.86
C THR A 12 19.24 5.57 15.99
N LEU A 13 18.13 5.98 15.39
CA LEU A 13 17.47 5.27 14.30
C LEU A 13 17.51 6.20 13.08
N ARG A 14 18.17 5.77 12.00
CA ARG A 14 18.20 6.53 10.76
C ARG A 14 17.45 5.76 9.68
N ILE A 15 16.32 6.30 9.26
CA ILE A 15 15.56 5.83 8.12
C ILE A 15 15.95 6.74 6.94
N ALA A 16 16.60 6.17 5.94
CA ALA A 16 17.15 6.95 4.82
C ALA A 16 16.08 7.30 3.78
N SER A 17 15.16 6.38 3.50
CA SER A 17 14.02 6.58 2.61
C SER A 17 12.93 5.58 2.96
N VAL A 18 11.69 6.00 2.73
CA VAL A 18 10.48 5.19 2.81
C VAL A 18 9.74 5.45 1.51
N ASP A 19 9.31 4.40 0.83
CA ASP A 19 8.65 4.50 -0.47
C ASP A 19 7.16 4.11 -0.38
N THR A 20 6.47 4.18 -1.50
CA THR A 20 5.03 3.98 -1.66
C THR A 20 4.58 2.67 -1.02
N GLY A 21 3.53 2.74 -0.20
CA GLY A 21 2.96 1.56 0.46
C GLY A 21 3.66 1.08 1.72
N SER A 22 4.52 1.90 2.30
CA SER A 22 5.35 1.49 3.44
C SER A 22 4.83 2.04 4.77
N ALA A 23 5.05 1.28 5.83
CA ALA A 23 4.86 1.70 7.22
C ALA A 23 6.12 1.35 8.03
N VAL A 24 6.53 2.24 8.92
CA VAL A 24 7.63 1.98 9.87
C VAL A 24 7.07 2.01 11.29
N ALA A 25 7.20 0.90 11.99
CA ALA A 25 6.56 0.69 13.30
C ALA A 25 7.55 0.10 14.31
N ILE A 26 7.56 0.62 15.54
CA ILE A 26 8.45 0.18 16.62
C ILE A 26 7.62 -0.05 17.88
N GLY A 27 7.85 -1.17 18.58
CA GLY A 27 7.03 -1.59 19.72
C GLY A 27 5.91 -2.55 19.29
N ASN A 28 4.86 -2.66 20.10
CA ASN A 28 3.73 -3.52 19.78
C ASN A 28 2.75 -2.80 18.85
N ASN A 29 2.71 -3.21 17.58
CA ASN A 29 1.93 -2.57 16.54
C ASN A 29 1.00 -3.60 15.90
N HIS A 30 -0.27 -3.23 15.74
CA HIS A 30 -1.26 -4.05 15.06
C HIS A 30 -1.85 -3.26 13.91
N PHE A 31 -1.54 -3.69 12.69
CA PHE A 31 -2.03 -3.10 11.44
C PHE A 31 -3.24 -3.88 10.95
N TYR A 32 -4.33 -3.80 11.69
CA TYR A 32 -5.60 -4.41 11.26
C TYR A 32 -6.12 -3.65 10.03
N ASP A 33 -6.52 -4.40 9.01
CA ASP A 33 -7.07 -3.89 7.75
C ASP A 33 -6.17 -2.86 7.03
N TRP A 34 -4.84 -2.94 7.22
CA TRP A 34 -3.92 -2.11 6.46
C TRP A 34 -3.95 -2.48 4.99
N GLN A 35 -4.24 -1.48 4.15
CA GLN A 35 -4.33 -1.63 2.70
C GLN A 35 -3.40 -0.63 2.03
N THR A 36 -2.81 -1.06 0.93
CA THR A 36 -2.01 -0.21 0.05
C THR A 36 -2.42 -0.51 -1.37
N LEU A 37 -2.78 0.54 -2.09
CA LEU A 37 -3.14 0.47 -3.50
C LEU A 37 -2.22 1.41 -4.26
N SER A 38 -1.68 0.94 -5.38
CA SER A 38 -0.83 1.75 -6.24
C SER A 38 -1.20 1.52 -7.70
N LYS A 39 -1.33 2.60 -8.45
CA LYS A 39 -1.56 2.57 -9.90
C LYS A 39 -0.46 3.40 -10.55
N THR A 40 0.26 2.82 -11.50
CA THR A 40 1.33 3.50 -12.24
C THR A 40 1.02 3.48 -13.73
N ASN A 41 1.09 4.64 -14.37
CA ASN A 41 0.96 4.77 -15.83
C ASN A 41 2.21 5.47 -16.34
N ASN A 42 3.00 4.77 -17.15
CA ASN A 42 4.25 5.29 -17.68
C ASN A 42 4.12 5.84 -19.11
N GLY A 43 2.91 5.98 -19.66
CA GLY A 43 2.67 6.50 -21.01
C GLY A 43 3.56 5.82 -22.05
N LEU A 44 4.42 6.59 -22.74
CA LEU A 44 5.40 6.09 -23.73
C LEU A 44 6.83 5.90 -23.17
N GLY A 45 7.06 6.14 -21.88
CA GLY A 45 8.41 6.16 -21.32
C GLY A 45 9.27 7.28 -21.93
N ARG A 46 10.47 6.96 -22.43
CA ARG A 46 11.44 7.93 -22.97
C ARG A 46 11.65 7.75 -24.48
N LEU A 47 11.28 8.76 -25.27
CA LEU A 47 11.55 8.83 -26.71
C LEU A 47 12.81 9.67 -26.96
N SER A 48 13.78 9.15 -27.72
CA SER A 48 15.03 9.86 -28.02
C SER A 48 15.58 9.53 -29.41
N GLY A 49 16.24 10.49 -30.06
CA GLY A 49 16.74 10.40 -31.44
C GLY A 49 16.08 11.42 -32.38
N ASP A 50 16.62 11.55 -33.59
CA ASP A 50 16.09 12.48 -34.61
C ASP A 50 14.99 11.82 -35.44
N ARG A 51 13.99 12.62 -35.88
CA ARG A 51 12.81 12.18 -36.66
C ARG A 51 11.84 11.24 -35.94
N ASN A 52 11.77 11.32 -34.62
CA ASN A 52 10.68 10.68 -33.89
C ASN A 52 9.36 11.41 -34.15
N SER A 53 8.40 10.76 -34.82
CA SER A 53 7.04 11.28 -35.01
C SER A 53 6.03 10.39 -34.31
N LEU A 54 5.24 10.99 -33.42
CA LEU A 54 4.12 10.33 -32.77
C LEU A 54 2.84 10.93 -33.36
N ALA A 55 2.06 10.14 -34.07
CA ALA A 55 0.73 10.51 -34.53
C ALA A 55 -0.30 9.61 -33.84
N ASP A 56 -1.44 10.18 -33.45
CA ASP A 56 -2.60 9.47 -32.89
C ASP A 56 -2.33 8.67 -31.60
N LEU A 57 -1.64 9.28 -30.64
CA LEU A 57 -1.47 8.69 -29.31
C LEU A 57 -2.73 8.80 -28.47
N ALA A 58 -3.28 7.66 -28.06
CA ALA A 58 -4.33 7.57 -27.06
C ALA A 58 -3.80 6.84 -25.82
N PHE A 59 -3.66 7.56 -24.71
CA PHE A 59 -3.38 6.97 -23.41
C PHE A 59 -4.69 6.74 -22.68
N ARG A 60 -5.07 5.48 -22.52
CA ARG A 60 -6.26 5.09 -21.75
C ARG A 60 -5.82 4.24 -20.57
N VAL A 61 -6.14 4.73 -19.36
CA VAL A 61 -6.11 3.91 -18.16
C VAL A 61 -7.52 3.36 -18.02
N ASP A 62 -7.69 2.07 -18.25
CA ASP A 62 -8.96 1.40 -18.00
C ASP A 62 -8.94 0.95 -16.54
N ASP A 63 -9.78 1.57 -15.72
CA ASP A 63 -9.96 1.24 -14.31
C ASP A 63 -11.34 0.58 -14.16
N PRO A 64 -11.47 -0.74 -14.34
CA PRO A 64 -12.74 -1.40 -14.15
C PRO A 64 -13.06 -1.39 -12.65
N ASP A 65 -13.82 -0.39 -12.21
CA ASP A 65 -14.28 -0.21 -10.83
C ASP A 65 -14.91 -1.49 -10.26
N LEU A 66 -15.50 -2.34 -11.10
CA LEU A 66 -16.05 -3.64 -10.71
C LEU A 66 -14.97 -4.58 -10.13
N GLN A 67 -13.78 -4.68 -10.73
CA GLN A 67 -12.72 -5.58 -10.27
C GLN A 67 -12.16 -5.14 -8.91
N ASP A 68 -11.95 -3.84 -8.72
CA ASP A 68 -11.39 -3.28 -7.48
C ASP A 68 -12.45 -3.19 -6.36
N MET A 69 -13.72 -2.92 -6.69
CA MET A 69 -14.83 -2.84 -5.72
C MET A 69 -15.19 -4.23 -5.14
N PHE A 70 -15.12 -5.32 -5.92
CA PHE A 70 -15.32 -6.68 -5.39
C PHE A 70 -14.18 -7.15 -4.47
N SER A 71 -12.99 -6.55 -4.55
CA SER A 71 -11.86 -6.87 -3.66
C SER A 71 -11.98 -6.24 -2.26
N HIS A 72 -12.77 -5.17 -2.11
CA HIS A 72 -12.94 -4.43 -0.85
C HIS A 72 -14.33 -4.60 -0.21
N ALA A 73 -15.27 -5.27 -0.87
CA ALA A 73 -16.63 -5.44 -0.39
C ALA A 73 -17.08 -6.92 -0.40
N TRP A 74 -16.42 -7.75 0.40
CA TRP A 74 -17.13 -8.86 1.04
C TRP A 74 -16.77 -8.83 2.52
N PRO A 75 -17.72 -8.57 3.45
CA PRO A 75 -17.45 -8.78 4.85
C PRO A 75 -17.20 -10.28 5.00
N THR A 76 -15.94 -10.67 5.24
CA THR A 76 -15.70 -11.99 5.78
C THR A 76 -16.45 -12.06 7.11
N GLU A 77 -17.09 -13.19 7.34
CA GLU A 77 -18.17 -13.37 8.30
C GLU A 77 -17.83 -13.24 9.82
N PRO A 78 -16.61 -12.94 10.33
CA PRO A 78 -16.46 -12.78 11.78
C PRO A 78 -17.17 -11.54 12.36
N ALA A 79 -17.48 -10.51 11.56
CA ALA A 79 -18.09 -9.27 12.05
C ALA A 79 -19.60 -9.40 12.39
N LEU A 80 -20.26 -10.48 11.96
CA LEU A 80 -21.70 -10.68 12.20
C LEU A 80 -22.02 -11.51 13.46
N ARG A 81 -21.01 -12.00 14.20
CA ARG A 81 -21.25 -12.93 15.33
C ARG A 81 -20.99 -12.38 16.74
N LYS A 82 -20.87 -11.06 16.94
CA LYS A 82 -20.77 -10.47 18.28
C LYS A 82 -21.47 -9.11 18.39
N LEU A 83 -22.79 -9.12 18.29
CA LEU A 83 -23.61 -8.13 19.00
C LEU A 83 -24.06 -8.81 20.30
N PRO A 84 -23.68 -8.31 21.49
CA PRO A 84 -24.29 -8.76 22.74
C PRO A 84 -25.72 -8.22 22.81
N GLU A 85 -26.67 -9.07 23.22
CA GLU A 85 -27.96 -8.64 23.78
C GLU A 85 -27.78 -7.90 25.10
#